data_AF-A0A8B7BT65-F1
#
_entry.id   AF-A0A8B7BT65-F1
#
_cell.length_a   1.000
_cell.length_b   1.000
_cell.length_c   1.000
_cell.angle_alpha   90.00
_cell.angle_beta   90.00
_cell.angle_gamma   90.00
#
_symmetry.space_group_name_H-M   'P 1'
#
loop_
_entity.id
_entity.type
_entity.pdbx_description
1 polymer ?
#
loop_
_entity_poly.entity_id
_entity_poly.type
_entity_poly.pdbx_seq_one_letter_code
_entity_poly.pdbx_strand_id
1 'polypeptide(L)'
;MSKLAMKSSSESLPLPLGELSNDSTLEAARADAKLLLNLIHDHTHASKEDDVRKPQRVTGMMAIFDDIKSRLDRYQVPRKREAELRRCNTDLRRGFPPKEKKPQDRIAEENCKLRKELNSSMTARKNLESMFASLGKEKAIMAAELARKVQELIDTEELLDDLKAQNETLTEKVKACVAEHKARRNSIGIPGDSPLQERNKVLSEQLLKSLDGYRSMKRKLKEAQEENARIASKMAAAAAEVAAGIEMIHGLRERIGKGGEGVAGIDEELAAVERMLVRSHGKLAKGSPKSGESVKPVADLPADKPSGLAAGE
;
A
#
# COMPACT_ATOMS: atom_id res chain seq x y z
N MET A 1 3.42 -87.48 9.06
CA MET A 1 4.49 -86.67 9.65
C MET A 1 3.88 -85.73 10.68
N SER A 2 4.48 -85.75 11.86
CA SER A 2 4.50 -84.80 12.98
C SER A 2 3.37 -83.79 13.22
N LYS A 3 2.79 -83.97 14.40
CA LYS A 3 2.00 -83.07 15.26
C LYS A 3 2.57 -81.64 15.35
N LEU A 4 1.69 -80.65 15.54
CA LEU A 4 1.57 -79.91 16.81
C LEU A 4 0.30 -79.04 16.81
N ALA A 5 -0.57 -79.30 17.77
CA ALA A 5 -1.60 -78.39 18.25
C ALA A 5 -0.99 -77.51 19.34
N MET A 6 -1.34 -76.21 19.38
CA MET A 6 -1.49 -75.48 20.64
C MET A 6 -2.63 -74.46 20.50
N LYS A 7 -3.65 -74.66 21.33
CA LYS A 7 -4.59 -73.63 21.78
C LYS A 7 -3.83 -72.68 22.71
N SER A 8 -4.15 -71.38 22.70
CA SER A 8 -4.52 -70.71 23.94
C SER A 8 -5.22 -69.37 23.68
N SER A 9 -6.31 -69.19 24.41
CA SER A 9 -7.16 -68.01 24.51
C SER A 9 -6.61 -67.07 25.58
N SER A 10 -6.74 -65.76 25.38
CA SER A 10 -6.76 -64.73 26.45
C SER A 10 -7.41 -63.49 25.84
N GLU A 11 -8.72 -63.32 26.00
CA GLU A 11 -9.29 -62.52 27.10
C GLU A 11 -9.00 -61.02 26.88
N SER A 12 -9.84 -60.40 26.06
CA SER A 12 -9.85 -58.97 25.81
C SER A 12 -10.41 -58.23 27.01
N LEU A 13 -9.52 -57.77 27.89
CA LEU A 13 -9.84 -56.75 28.88
C LEU A 13 -9.92 -55.36 28.21
N PRO A 14 -10.86 -54.49 28.63
CA PRO A 14 -11.03 -53.17 28.07
C PRO A 14 -9.87 -52.26 28.48
N LEU A 15 -9.04 -51.87 27.53
CA LEU A 15 -7.98 -50.88 27.75
C LEU A 15 -8.55 -49.46 27.76
N PRO A 16 -7.93 -48.53 28.52
CA PRO A 16 -8.51 -47.26 28.88
C PRO A 16 -8.59 -46.32 27.67
N LEU A 17 -9.82 -45.90 27.39
CA LEU A 17 -10.17 -44.76 26.55
C LEU A 17 -9.45 -43.51 27.11
N GLY A 18 -8.45 -42.97 26.40
CA GLY A 18 -7.78 -41.76 26.89
C GLY A 18 -6.78 -41.07 25.95
N GLU A 19 -5.93 -41.81 25.22
CA GLU A 19 -4.75 -41.17 24.61
C GLU A 19 -4.64 -41.25 23.08
N LEU A 20 -5.49 -42.01 22.38
CA LEU A 20 -5.44 -42.10 20.91
C LEU A 20 -6.16 -40.96 20.16
N SER A 21 -6.88 -40.07 20.86
CA SER A 21 -7.74 -39.07 20.23
C SER A 21 -7.03 -37.75 19.86
N ASN A 22 -5.89 -37.45 20.46
CA ASN A 22 -5.27 -36.12 20.33
C ASN A 22 -4.28 -36.05 19.16
N ASP A 23 -3.53 -37.12 18.89
CA ASP A 23 -2.54 -37.14 17.78
C ASP A 23 -3.20 -37.09 16.40
N SER A 24 -4.28 -37.86 16.20
CA SER A 24 -5.02 -37.86 14.93
C SER A 24 -5.68 -36.50 14.65
N THR A 25 -6.09 -35.79 15.71
CA THR A 25 -6.73 -34.48 15.60
C THR A 25 -5.70 -33.35 15.47
N LEU A 26 -4.52 -33.48 16.08
CA LEU A 26 -3.44 -32.52 15.89
C LEU A 26 -2.87 -32.59 14.47
N GLU A 27 -2.70 -33.79 13.92
CA GLU A 27 -2.27 -33.96 12.53
C GLU A 27 -3.31 -33.47 11.51
N ALA A 28 -4.61 -33.67 11.77
CA ALA A 28 -5.65 -33.06 10.94
C ALA A 28 -5.61 -31.52 11.01
N ALA A 29 -5.43 -30.93 12.20
CA ALA A 29 -5.33 -29.47 12.35
C ALA A 29 -4.08 -28.90 11.66
N ARG A 30 -2.98 -29.67 11.67
CA ARG A 30 -1.75 -29.34 10.95
C ARG A 30 -1.96 -29.39 9.43
N ALA A 31 -2.72 -30.35 8.92
CA ALA A 31 -3.08 -30.43 7.51
C ALA A 31 -3.95 -29.22 7.08
N ASP A 32 -4.93 -28.85 7.91
CA ASP A 32 -5.80 -27.69 7.67
C ASP A 32 -5.03 -26.37 7.69
N ALA A 33 -4.09 -26.21 8.63
CA ALA A 33 -3.21 -25.05 8.68
C ALA A 33 -2.31 -24.95 7.43
N LYS A 34 -1.78 -26.07 6.94
CA LYS A 34 -1.01 -26.11 5.67
C LYS A 34 -1.88 -25.73 4.48
N LEU A 35 -3.11 -26.25 4.40
CA LEU A 35 -4.04 -25.93 3.32
C LEU A 35 -4.40 -24.44 3.32
N LEU A 36 -4.64 -23.86 4.51
CA LEU A 36 -4.92 -22.43 4.67
C LEU A 36 -3.74 -21.57 4.21
N LEU A 37 -2.50 -21.92 4.58
CA LEU A 37 -1.30 -21.20 4.14
C LEU A 37 -1.14 -21.22 2.61
N ASN A 38 -1.42 -22.36 1.97
CA ASN A 38 -1.39 -22.47 0.52
C ASN A 38 -2.47 -21.59 -0.14
N LEU A 39 -3.70 -21.58 0.39
CA LEU A 39 -4.79 -20.73 -0.10
C LEU A 39 -4.48 -19.23 0.05
N ILE A 40 -3.83 -18.83 1.15
CA ILE A 40 -3.37 -17.45 1.37
C ILE A 40 -2.27 -17.09 0.38
N HIS A 41 -1.30 -17.99 0.15
CA HIS A 41 -0.24 -17.80 -0.82
C HIS A 41 -0.81 -17.62 -2.24
N ASP A 42 -1.69 -18.51 -2.67
CA ASP A 42 -2.38 -18.45 -3.97
C ASP A 42 -3.22 -17.18 -4.12
N HIS A 43 -3.83 -16.70 -3.02
CA HIS A 43 -4.58 -15.44 -3.04
C HIS A 43 -3.69 -14.20 -3.12
N THR A 44 -2.51 -14.24 -2.49
CA THR A 44 -1.57 -13.12 -2.44
C THR A 44 -0.83 -12.93 -3.77
N HIS A 45 -0.59 -14.02 -4.50
CA HIS A 45 0.11 -14.02 -5.78
C HIS A 45 -0.81 -13.98 -7.01
N ALA A 46 -2.13 -13.97 -6.82
CA ALA A 46 -3.07 -13.85 -7.94
C ALA A 46 -3.18 -12.40 -8.46
N SER A 47 -3.42 -12.26 -9.77
CA SER A 47 -3.53 -10.97 -10.46
C SER A 47 -4.62 -10.07 -9.87
N LYS A 48 -4.36 -8.76 -9.79
CA LYS A 48 -5.27 -7.77 -9.18
C LYS A 48 -6.41 -7.33 -10.12
N GLU A 49 -6.27 -7.54 -11.42
CA GLU A 49 -7.30 -7.26 -12.44
C GLU A 49 -8.02 -8.58 -12.78
N ASP A 50 -9.32 -8.64 -12.45
CA ASP A 50 -10.28 -9.70 -12.80
C ASP A 50 -9.96 -11.15 -12.38
N ASP A 51 -9.63 -11.34 -11.10
CA ASP A 51 -9.55 -12.68 -10.54
C ASP A 51 -10.92 -13.27 -10.18
N VAL A 52 -11.52 -13.94 -11.17
CA VAL A 52 -12.79 -14.68 -11.07
C VAL A 52 -12.79 -15.75 -9.95
N ARG A 53 -11.62 -16.26 -9.56
CA ARG A 53 -11.49 -17.31 -8.52
C ARG A 53 -11.27 -16.75 -7.12
N LYS A 54 -11.10 -15.44 -6.98
CA LYS A 54 -11.00 -14.74 -5.69
C LYS A 54 -12.11 -15.11 -4.69
N PRO A 55 -13.42 -15.08 -5.05
CA PRO A 55 -14.47 -15.46 -4.10
C PRO A 55 -14.34 -16.92 -3.66
N GLN A 56 -14.00 -17.84 -4.58
CA GLN A 56 -13.87 -19.26 -4.27
C GLN A 56 -12.70 -19.56 -3.32
N ARG A 57 -11.57 -18.86 -3.47
CA ARG A 57 -10.44 -18.97 -2.53
C ARG A 57 -10.80 -18.41 -1.15
N VAL A 58 -11.50 -17.28 -1.08
CA VAL A 58 -11.95 -16.68 0.20
C VAL A 58 -12.96 -17.60 0.90
N THR A 59 -13.90 -18.20 0.17
CA THR A 59 -14.83 -19.20 0.71
C THR A 59 -14.10 -20.43 1.25
N GLY A 60 -13.08 -20.92 0.53
CA GLY A 60 -12.23 -22.01 0.99
C GLY A 60 -11.49 -21.69 2.29
N MET A 61 -10.93 -20.49 2.41
CA MET A 61 -10.27 -20.03 3.65
C MET A 61 -11.25 -19.99 4.83
N MET A 62 -12.46 -19.45 4.63
CA MET A 62 -13.48 -19.39 5.70
C MET A 62 -13.94 -20.79 6.14
N ALA A 63 -14.13 -21.73 5.21
CA ALA A 63 -14.51 -23.10 5.55
C ALA A 63 -13.46 -23.80 6.41
N ILE A 64 -12.16 -23.57 6.15
CA ILE A 64 -11.07 -24.11 6.97
C ILE A 64 -11.05 -23.46 8.36
N PHE A 65 -11.26 -22.15 8.45
CA PHE A 65 -11.39 -21.48 9.74
C PHE A 65 -12.57 -22.00 10.55
N ASP A 66 -13.71 -22.24 9.91
CA ASP A 66 -14.90 -22.80 10.56
C ASP A 66 -14.66 -24.24 11.05
N ASP A 67 -13.92 -25.08 10.30
CA ASP A 67 -13.56 -26.43 10.76
C ASP A 67 -12.64 -26.38 11.99
N ILE A 68 -11.57 -25.57 11.93
CA ILE A 68 -10.63 -25.38 13.06
C ILE A 68 -11.38 -24.84 14.28
N LYS A 69 -12.26 -23.85 14.10
CA LYS A 69 -13.09 -23.28 15.17
C LYS A 69 -14.05 -24.31 15.76
N SER A 70 -14.74 -25.08 14.93
CA SER A 70 -15.66 -26.15 15.38
C SER A 70 -14.95 -27.22 16.20
N ARG A 71 -13.67 -27.47 15.92
CA ARG A 71 -12.85 -28.42 16.67
C ARG A 71 -12.36 -27.81 17.96
N LEU A 72 -11.96 -26.54 17.96
CA LEU A 72 -11.59 -25.80 19.17
C LEU A 72 -12.78 -25.68 20.16
N ASP A 73 -13.99 -25.42 19.65
CA ASP A 73 -15.20 -25.37 20.48
C ASP A 73 -15.54 -26.74 21.08
N ARG A 74 -15.26 -27.84 20.37
CA ARG A 74 -15.37 -29.21 20.90
C ARG A 74 -14.39 -29.50 22.05
N TYR A 75 -13.26 -28.79 22.12
CA TYR A 75 -12.31 -28.88 23.24
C TYR A 75 -12.67 -27.94 24.41
N GLN A 76 -13.54 -26.95 24.21
CA GLN A 76 -14.01 -26.04 25.27
C GLN A 76 -15.32 -26.54 25.90
N VAL A 77 -15.22 -27.44 26.89
CA VAL A 77 -16.33 -27.88 27.76
C VAL A 77 -16.11 -27.29 29.17
N PRO A 78 -17.17 -26.86 29.88
CA PRO A 78 -17.34 -25.49 30.35
C PRO A 78 -16.33 -25.07 31.42
N ARG A 79 -15.93 -23.79 31.41
CA ARG A 79 -15.29 -23.14 32.57
C ARG A 79 -16.16 -23.40 33.80
N LYS A 80 -15.72 -24.30 34.68
CA LYS A 80 -16.25 -24.38 36.05
C LYS A 80 -16.15 -22.97 36.61
N ARG A 81 -17.30 -22.38 36.94
CA ARG A 81 -17.40 -21.12 37.70
C ARG A 81 -16.35 -21.19 38.80
N GLU A 82 -15.48 -20.18 38.86
CA GLU A 82 -14.58 -19.98 39.97
C GLU A 82 -15.38 -20.16 41.26
N ALA A 83 -15.00 -21.16 42.06
CA ALA A 83 -15.45 -21.21 43.43
C ALA A 83 -14.88 -19.94 44.08
N GLU A 84 -15.75 -18.96 44.37
CA GLU A 84 -15.42 -17.81 45.19
C GLU A 84 -14.63 -18.29 46.41
N LEU A 85 -13.42 -17.74 46.56
CA LEU A 85 -12.58 -17.94 47.72
C LEU A 85 -13.33 -17.43 48.96
N ARG A 86 -14.13 -18.30 49.58
CA ARG A 86 -14.69 -18.04 50.91
C ARG A 86 -13.52 -17.84 51.86
N ARG A 87 -13.38 -16.61 52.33
CA ARG A 87 -12.54 -16.22 53.46
C ARG A 87 -13.01 -16.96 54.71
N CYS A 88 -12.47 -18.16 54.94
CA CYS A 88 -12.44 -18.77 56.27
C CYS A 88 -11.47 -17.90 57.12
N ASN A 89 -11.74 -17.39 58.33
CA ASN A 89 -12.70 -17.71 59.36
C ASN A 89 -12.93 -16.47 60.25
N THR A 90 -14.18 -16.01 60.46
CA THR A 90 -14.56 -15.12 61.58
C THR A 90 -15.82 -15.59 62.31
N ASP A 91 -16.13 -16.88 62.27
CA ASP A 91 -17.18 -17.47 63.11
C ASP A 91 -16.54 -18.30 64.22
N LEU A 92 -16.10 -17.60 65.28
CA LEU A 92 -15.73 -18.23 66.54
C LEU A 92 -16.99 -18.79 67.22
N ARG A 93 -17.40 -20.01 66.83
CA ARG A 93 -18.24 -20.82 67.72
C ARG A 93 -17.43 -21.17 68.97
N ARG A 94 -17.80 -20.53 70.08
CA ARG A 94 -17.34 -20.86 71.43
C ARG A 94 -17.66 -22.33 71.73
N GLY A 95 -16.64 -23.18 71.61
CA GLY A 95 -16.68 -24.60 71.92
C GLY A 95 -16.03 -24.89 73.29
N PHE A 96 -16.63 -25.85 74.00
CA PHE A 96 -16.32 -26.40 75.32
C PHE A 96 -14.83 -26.63 75.65
N PRO A 97 -14.45 -26.68 76.94
CA PRO A 97 -13.06 -26.85 77.37
C PRO A 97 -12.47 -28.17 76.87
N PRO A 98 -11.14 -28.26 76.67
CA PRO A 98 -10.53 -29.43 76.06
C PRO A 98 -10.66 -30.62 76.99
N LYS A 99 -11.42 -31.65 76.59
CA LYS A 99 -11.23 -32.99 77.15
C LYS A 99 -9.81 -33.39 76.79
N GLU A 100 -9.00 -33.67 77.80
CA GLU A 100 -7.67 -34.26 77.64
C GLU A 100 -7.82 -35.58 76.86
N LYS A 101 -7.55 -35.53 75.56
CA LYS A 101 -7.47 -36.72 74.71
C LYS A 101 -6.39 -37.64 75.30
N LYS A 102 -6.71 -38.92 75.45
CA LYS A 102 -5.77 -39.93 75.94
C LYS A 102 -4.48 -39.89 75.09
N PRO A 103 -3.30 -40.16 75.67
CA PRO A 103 -2.01 -40.04 74.97
C PRO A 103 -1.97 -40.76 73.61
N GLN A 104 -2.68 -41.89 73.52
CA GLN A 104 -2.74 -42.74 72.35
C GLN A 104 -3.44 -42.10 71.12
N ASP A 105 -4.43 -41.23 71.35
CA ASP A 105 -5.13 -40.52 70.26
C ASP A 105 -4.27 -39.39 69.67
N ARG A 106 -3.46 -38.72 70.51
CA ARG A 106 -2.50 -37.70 70.06
C ARG A 106 -1.40 -38.30 69.20
N ILE A 107 -0.87 -39.46 69.62
CA ILE A 107 0.14 -40.20 68.86
C ILE A 107 -0.40 -40.64 67.49
N ALA A 108 -1.67 -41.08 67.42
CA ALA A 108 -2.28 -41.47 66.14
C ALA A 108 -2.48 -40.27 65.19
N GLU A 109 -2.88 -39.12 65.72
CA GLU A 109 -3.07 -37.87 64.97
C GLU A 109 -1.74 -37.33 64.41
N GLU A 110 -0.68 -37.35 65.22
CA GLU A 110 0.68 -36.98 64.81
C GLU A 110 1.23 -37.93 63.74
N ASN A 111 1.05 -39.25 63.90
CA ASN A 111 1.45 -40.23 62.89
C ASN A 111 0.72 -40.01 61.55
N CYS A 112 -0.57 -39.68 61.58
CA CYS A 112 -1.32 -39.35 60.38
C CYS A 112 -0.79 -38.08 59.71
N LYS A 113 -0.45 -37.05 60.50
CA LYS A 113 0.14 -35.80 60.02
C LYS A 113 1.52 -36.03 59.38
N LEU A 114 2.40 -36.79 60.04
CA LEU A 114 3.73 -37.12 59.52
C LEU A 114 3.65 -37.92 58.21
N ARG A 115 2.71 -38.87 58.08
CA ARG A 115 2.47 -39.59 56.83
C ARG A 115 2.02 -38.67 55.70
N LYS A 116 1.12 -37.71 55.99
CA LYS A 116 0.69 -36.71 55.01
C LYS A 116 1.85 -35.80 54.59
N GLU A 117 2.65 -35.35 55.55
CA GLU A 117 3.82 -34.51 55.29
C GLU A 117 4.87 -35.24 54.45
N LEU A 118 5.19 -36.50 54.79
CA LEU A 118 6.07 -37.34 53.99
C LEU A 118 5.56 -37.52 52.55
N ASN A 119 4.27 -37.81 52.36
CA ASN A 119 3.67 -37.93 51.02
C ASN A 119 3.74 -36.60 50.25
N SER A 120 3.51 -35.48 50.93
CA SER A 120 3.62 -34.15 50.33
C SER A 120 5.05 -33.82 49.91
N SER A 121 6.04 -34.15 50.75
CA SER A 121 7.47 -33.99 50.47
C SER A 121 7.92 -34.87 49.30
N MET A 122 7.47 -36.12 49.25
CA MET A 122 7.73 -37.03 48.14
C MET A 122 7.12 -36.53 46.82
N THR A 123 5.94 -35.92 46.86
CA THR A 123 5.31 -35.31 45.69
C THR A 123 6.08 -34.07 45.23
N ALA A 124 6.48 -33.20 46.16
CA ALA A 124 7.32 -32.04 45.85
C ALA A 124 8.66 -32.44 45.22
N ARG A 125 9.29 -33.51 45.73
CA ARG A 125 10.53 -34.05 45.14
C ARG A 125 10.32 -34.54 43.71
N LYS A 126 9.27 -35.33 43.44
CA LYS A 126 8.95 -35.80 42.08
C LYS A 126 8.69 -34.64 41.12
N ASN A 127 8.01 -33.59 41.58
CA ASN A 127 7.78 -32.39 40.78
C ASN A 127 9.08 -31.66 40.45
N LEU A 128 9.99 -31.52 41.42
CA LEU A 128 11.32 -30.95 41.19
C LEU A 128 12.15 -31.79 40.21
N GLU A 129 12.14 -33.10 40.36
CA GLU A 129 12.80 -34.03 39.42
C GLU A 129 12.26 -33.85 38.00
N SER A 130 10.93 -33.75 37.84
CA SER A 130 10.30 -33.47 36.54
C SER A 130 10.72 -32.12 35.96
N MET A 131 10.81 -31.06 36.78
CA MET A 131 11.23 -29.73 36.34
C MET A 131 12.70 -29.72 35.92
N PHE A 132 13.60 -30.37 36.66
CA PHE A 132 15.01 -30.48 36.24
C PHE A 132 15.16 -31.28 34.94
N ALA A 133 14.36 -32.33 34.75
CA ALA A 133 14.34 -33.07 33.50
C ALA A 133 13.84 -32.22 32.32
N SER A 134 12.79 -31.42 32.49
CA SER A 134 12.29 -30.53 31.43
C SER A 134 13.27 -29.41 31.12
N LEU A 135 13.85 -28.76 32.14
CA LEU A 135 14.88 -27.73 31.98
C LEU A 135 16.14 -28.27 31.27
N GLY A 136 16.53 -29.52 31.55
CA GLY A 136 17.63 -30.18 30.86
C GLY A 136 17.36 -30.35 29.36
N LYS A 137 16.13 -30.73 28.99
CA LYS A 137 15.70 -30.84 27.58
C LYS A 137 15.67 -29.48 26.90
N GLU A 138 15.11 -28.46 27.54
CA GLU A 138 15.08 -27.09 27.02
C GLU A 138 16.50 -26.54 26.81
N LYS A 139 17.42 -26.78 27.76
CA LYS A 139 18.84 -26.41 27.60
C LYS A 139 19.48 -27.08 26.38
N ALA A 140 19.20 -28.37 26.16
CA ALA A 140 19.71 -29.10 25.00
C ALA A 140 19.16 -28.55 23.69
N ILE A 141 17.86 -28.22 23.64
CA ILE A 141 17.22 -27.59 22.47
C ILE A 141 17.84 -26.21 22.19
N MET A 142 17.99 -25.37 23.21
CA MET A 142 18.62 -24.05 23.06
C MET A 142 20.07 -24.16 22.56
N ALA A 143 20.85 -25.12 23.07
CA ALA A 143 22.21 -25.34 22.60
C ALA A 143 22.25 -25.77 21.12
N ALA A 144 21.34 -26.66 20.70
CA ALA A 144 21.23 -27.08 19.30
C ALA A 144 20.81 -25.91 18.39
N GLU A 145 19.86 -25.08 18.84
CA GLU A 145 19.43 -23.90 18.09
C GLU A 145 20.53 -22.84 17.97
N LEU A 146 21.31 -22.62 19.03
CA LEU A 146 22.47 -21.74 18.99
C LEU A 146 23.53 -22.26 18.03
N ALA A 147 23.83 -23.56 18.05
CA ALA A 147 24.78 -24.17 17.11
C ALA A 147 24.31 -24.02 15.66
N ARG A 148 23.02 -24.25 15.39
CA ARG A 148 22.42 -24.04 14.06
C ARG A 148 22.53 -22.58 13.62
N LYS A 149 22.27 -21.62 14.51
CA LYS A 149 22.38 -20.20 14.22
C LYS A 149 23.80 -19.74 13.96
N VAL A 150 24.77 -20.29 14.70
CA VAL A 150 26.19 -20.02 14.44
C VAL A 150 26.58 -20.53 13.05
N GLN A 151 26.15 -21.72 12.66
CA GLN A 151 26.42 -22.24 11.31
C GLN A 151 25.76 -21.37 10.22
N GLU A 152 24.48 -21.00 10.38
CA GLU A 152 23.80 -20.10 9.44
C GLU A 152 24.55 -18.76 9.28
N LEU A 153 25.09 -18.21 10.36
CA LEU A 153 25.87 -16.97 10.30
C LEU A 153 27.16 -17.16 9.51
N ILE A 154 27.91 -18.25 9.76
CA ILE A 154 29.13 -18.59 9.03
C ILE A 154 28.83 -18.72 7.53
N ASP A 155 27.80 -19.49 7.15
CA ASP A 155 27.42 -19.69 5.75
C ASP A 155 27.05 -18.37 5.06
N THR A 156 26.37 -17.45 5.77
CA THR A 156 26.05 -16.12 5.22
C THR A 156 27.26 -15.20 5.12
N GLU A 157 28.23 -15.33 6.03
CA GLU A 157 29.48 -14.56 6.00
C GLU A 157 30.34 -14.98 4.81
N GLU A 158 30.46 -16.28 4.54
CA GLU A 158 31.12 -16.81 3.35
C GLU A 158 30.48 -16.28 2.06
N LEU A 159 29.15 -16.31 1.96
CA LEU A 159 28.43 -15.74 0.80
C LEU A 159 28.69 -14.23 0.64
N LEU A 160 28.74 -13.48 1.74
CA LEU A 160 29.04 -12.05 1.71
C LEU A 160 30.47 -11.79 1.21
N ASP A 161 31.42 -12.61 1.62
CA ASP A 161 32.82 -12.47 1.19
C ASP A 161 33.00 -12.82 -0.29
N ASP A 162 32.32 -13.87 -0.78
CA ASP A 162 32.26 -14.18 -2.21
C ASP A 162 31.69 -13.01 -3.03
N LEU A 163 30.58 -12.42 -2.56
CA LEU A 163 29.97 -11.27 -3.22
C LEU A 163 30.87 -10.03 -3.19
N LYS A 164 31.60 -9.80 -2.09
CA LYS A 164 32.60 -8.71 -2.02
C LYS A 164 33.72 -8.94 -3.04
N ALA A 165 34.25 -10.16 -3.13
CA ALA A 165 35.31 -10.50 -4.10
C ALA A 165 34.83 -10.33 -5.57
N GLN A 166 33.58 -10.72 -5.87
CA GLN A 166 32.98 -10.50 -7.18
C GLN A 166 32.80 -9.00 -7.48
N ASN A 167 32.31 -8.22 -6.52
CA ASN A 167 32.14 -6.78 -6.67
C ASN A 167 33.48 -6.05 -6.86
N GLU A 168 34.53 -6.47 -6.16
CA GLU A 168 35.87 -5.94 -6.34
C GLU A 168 36.40 -6.23 -7.75
N THR A 169 36.28 -7.49 -8.20
CA THR A 169 36.63 -7.90 -9.57
C THR A 169 35.87 -7.10 -10.62
N LEU A 170 34.56 -6.90 -10.44
CA LEU A 170 33.75 -6.08 -11.35
C LEU A 170 34.19 -4.62 -11.34
N THR A 171 34.51 -4.08 -10.17
CA THR A 171 35.00 -2.71 -10.02
C THR A 171 36.34 -2.53 -10.76
N GLU A 172 37.25 -3.50 -10.65
CA GLU A 172 38.50 -3.51 -11.41
C GLU A 172 38.26 -3.58 -12.92
N LYS A 173 37.36 -4.46 -13.37
CA LYS A 173 36.98 -4.54 -14.80
C LYS A 173 36.41 -3.22 -15.31
N VAL A 174 35.55 -2.56 -14.54
CA VAL A 174 34.99 -1.24 -14.91
C VAL A 174 36.10 -0.20 -14.98
N LYS A 175 37.01 -0.16 -14.00
CA LYS A 175 38.17 0.76 -14.03
C LYS A 175 39.06 0.49 -15.25
N ALA A 176 39.32 -0.78 -15.57
CA ALA A 176 40.08 -1.18 -16.75
C ALA A 176 39.38 -0.76 -18.05
N CYS A 177 38.06 -0.95 -18.17
CA CYS A 177 37.28 -0.50 -19.33
C CYS A 177 37.33 1.03 -19.48
N VAL A 178 37.16 1.78 -18.38
CA VAL A 178 37.26 3.24 -18.39
C VAL A 178 38.65 3.70 -18.81
N ALA A 179 39.70 3.04 -18.32
CA ALA A 179 41.08 3.31 -18.70
C ALA A 179 41.33 2.98 -20.18
N GLU A 180 40.81 1.86 -20.68
CA GLU A 180 40.89 1.48 -22.10
C GLU A 180 40.16 2.50 -22.99
N HIS A 181 38.95 2.94 -22.63
CA HIS A 181 38.24 3.97 -23.38
C HIS A 181 38.99 5.31 -23.40
N LYS A 182 39.59 5.71 -22.27
CA LYS A 182 40.46 6.90 -22.22
C LYS A 182 41.73 6.73 -23.06
N ALA A 183 42.36 5.56 -23.01
CA ALA A 183 43.55 5.26 -23.79
C ALA A 183 43.25 5.20 -25.29
N ARG A 184 42.17 4.53 -25.71
CA ARG A 184 41.70 4.50 -27.11
C ARG A 184 41.37 5.89 -27.63
N ARG A 185 40.75 6.74 -26.82
CA ARG A 185 40.51 8.15 -27.16
C ARG A 185 41.80 8.93 -27.41
N ASN A 186 42.89 8.55 -26.74
CA ASN A 186 44.20 9.22 -26.87
C ASN A 186 45.10 8.59 -27.94
N SER A 187 45.02 7.28 -28.17
CA SER A 187 45.90 6.52 -29.09
C SER A 187 45.37 6.53 -30.53
N ILE A 188 44.06 6.50 -30.67
CA ILE A 188 43.43 6.80 -31.93
C ILE A 188 43.41 8.31 -31.96
N GLY A 189 44.37 8.92 -32.65
CA GLY A 189 44.31 10.31 -33.09
C GLY A 189 43.16 10.50 -34.08
N ILE A 190 41.94 10.12 -33.71
CA ILE A 190 40.70 10.55 -34.31
C ILE A 190 40.35 11.84 -33.55
N PRO A 191 40.70 13.01 -34.08
CA PRO A 191 40.03 14.26 -33.73
C PRO A 191 38.58 14.29 -34.27
N GLY A 192 37.91 13.13 -34.37
CA GLY A 192 36.65 12.95 -35.09
C GLY A 192 35.40 13.03 -34.23
N ASP A 193 35.52 12.85 -32.91
CA ASP A 193 34.38 13.09 -32.02
C ASP A 193 34.32 14.53 -31.51
N SER A 194 35.40 15.30 -31.54
CA SER A 194 35.35 16.70 -31.06
C SER A 194 34.46 17.59 -31.94
N PRO A 195 34.56 17.59 -33.29
CA PRO A 195 33.69 18.39 -34.15
C PRO A 195 32.25 17.88 -34.14
N LEU A 196 32.03 16.57 -34.05
CA LEU A 196 30.69 15.98 -33.99
C LEU A 196 30.04 16.20 -32.62
N GLN A 197 30.81 16.17 -31.53
CA GLN A 197 30.36 16.48 -30.18
C GLN A 197 30.03 17.97 -30.05
N GLU A 198 30.88 18.85 -30.58
CA GLU A 198 30.62 20.29 -30.60
C GLU A 198 29.41 20.61 -31.49
N ARG A 199 29.30 19.96 -32.67
CA ARG A 199 28.11 20.09 -33.52
C ARG A 199 26.85 19.59 -32.82
N ASN A 200 26.89 18.45 -32.12
CA ASN A 200 25.75 17.95 -31.35
C ASN A 200 25.39 18.89 -30.20
N LYS A 201 26.38 19.49 -29.54
CA LYS A 201 26.17 20.48 -28.50
C LYS A 201 25.49 21.73 -29.05
N VAL A 202 26.01 22.30 -30.14
CA VAL A 202 25.42 23.46 -30.83
C VAL A 202 24.00 23.15 -31.31
N LEU A 203 23.77 21.98 -31.91
CA LEU A 203 22.43 21.56 -32.34
C LEU A 203 21.47 21.39 -31.15
N SER A 204 21.94 20.84 -30.03
CA SER A 204 21.14 20.69 -28.81
C SER A 204 20.77 22.04 -28.20
N GLU A 205 21.72 22.99 -28.16
CA GLU A 205 21.47 24.35 -27.72
C GLU A 205 20.51 25.10 -28.66
N GLN A 206 20.64 24.92 -29.97
CA GLN A 206 19.74 25.51 -30.96
C GLN A 206 18.33 24.92 -30.85
N LEU A 207 18.22 23.60 -30.63
CA LEU A 207 16.94 22.93 -30.38
C LEU A 207 16.30 23.48 -29.11
N LEU A 208 17.04 23.61 -28.01
CA LEU A 208 16.53 24.18 -26.76
C LEU A 208 16.03 25.62 -26.95
N LYS A 209 16.82 26.47 -27.63
CA LYS A 209 16.41 27.84 -28.01
C LYS A 209 15.13 27.84 -28.85
N SER A 210 15.01 26.93 -29.82
CA SER A 210 13.82 26.82 -30.66
C SER A 210 12.58 26.37 -29.88
N LEU A 211 12.74 25.44 -28.92
CA LEU A 211 11.67 24.98 -28.05
C LEU A 211 11.23 26.09 -27.09
N ASP A 212 12.16 26.85 -26.53
CA ASP A 212 11.84 28.00 -25.68
C ASP A 212 11.19 29.13 -26.47
N GLY A 213 11.63 29.35 -27.71
CA GLY A 213 10.96 30.23 -28.68
C GLY A 213 9.53 29.79 -28.96
N TYR A 214 9.30 28.50 -29.24
CA TYR A 214 7.97 27.94 -29.45
C TYR A 214 7.09 28.07 -28.19
N ARG A 215 7.61 27.77 -27.00
CA ARG A 215 6.91 27.98 -25.72
C ARG A 215 6.54 29.44 -25.50
N SER A 216 7.44 30.37 -25.85
CA SER A 216 7.19 31.81 -25.78
C SER A 216 6.09 32.24 -26.75
N MET A 217 6.15 31.81 -28.01
CA MET A 217 5.11 32.08 -29.00
C MET A 217 3.77 31.46 -28.62
N LYS A 218 3.75 30.24 -28.08
CA LYS A 218 2.53 29.59 -27.57
C LYS A 218 1.88 30.41 -26.45
N ARG A 219 2.67 30.98 -25.54
CA ARG A 219 2.16 31.90 -24.49
C ARG A 219 1.57 33.17 -25.10
N LYS A 220 2.30 33.85 -26.00
CA LYS A 220 1.82 35.05 -26.70
C LYS A 220 0.54 34.80 -27.49
N LEU A 221 0.44 33.66 -28.17
CA LEU A 221 -0.77 33.26 -28.89
C LEU A 221 -1.95 33.10 -27.93
N LYS A 222 -1.73 32.47 -26.77
CA LYS A 222 -2.76 32.33 -25.75
C LYS A 222 -3.21 33.68 -25.20
N GLU A 223 -2.27 34.57 -24.89
CA GLU A 223 -2.56 35.95 -24.45
C GLU A 223 -3.36 36.72 -25.51
N ALA A 224 -2.99 36.61 -26.79
CA ALA A 224 -3.73 37.23 -27.88
C ALA A 224 -5.15 36.64 -28.06
N GLN A 225 -5.31 35.32 -27.87
CA GLN A 225 -6.62 34.67 -27.89
C GLN A 225 -7.51 35.12 -26.73
N GLU A 226 -6.95 35.23 -25.52
CA GLU A 226 -7.65 35.73 -24.33
C GLU A 226 -8.07 37.20 -24.51
N GLU A 227 -7.19 38.04 -25.06
CA GLU A 227 -7.51 39.43 -25.36
C GLU A 227 -8.57 39.55 -26.47
N ASN A 228 -8.48 38.76 -27.54
CA ASN A 228 -9.49 38.73 -28.60
C ASN A 228 -10.86 38.29 -28.05
N ALA A 229 -10.89 37.28 -27.17
CA ALA A 229 -12.13 36.87 -26.51
C ALA A 229 -12.70 37.99 -25.63
N ARG A 230 -11.84 38.72 -24.92
CA ARG A 230 -12.23 39.89 -24.12
C ARG A 230 -12.81 41.01 -24.98
N ILE A 231 -12.18 41.33 -26.12
CA ILE A 231 -12.67 42.34 -27.07
C ILE A 231 -14.00 41.88 -27.67
N ALA A 232 -14.11 40.64 -28.13
CA ALA A 232 -15.34 40.08 -28.69
C ALA A 232 -16.51 40.14 -27.70
N SER A 233 -16.26 39.83 -26.42
CA SER A 233 -17.26 39.96 -25.36
C SER A 233 -17.73 41.41 -25.16
N LYS A 234 -16.79 42.37 -25.12
CA LYS A 234 -17.12 43.80 -25.03
C LYS A 234 -17.90 44.29 -26.23
N MET A 235 -17.50 43.89 -27.44
CA MET A 235 -18.20 44.23 -28.67
C MET A 235 -19.62 43.66 -28.69
N ALA A 236 -19.80 42.40 -28.27
CA ALA A 236 -21.12 41.78 -28.15
C ALA A 236 -22.03 42.54 -27.16
N ALA A 237 -21.49 42.94 -26.00
CA ALA A 237 -22.24 43.76 -25.04
C ALA A 237 -22.62 45.14 -25.60
N ALA A 238 -21.70 45.80 -26.31
CA ALA A 238 -22.00 47.07 -26.97
C ALA A 238 -23.03 46.91 -28.10
N ALA A 239 -22.97 45.84 -28.88
CA ALA A 239 -23.95 45.53 -29.92
C ALA A 239 -25.35 45.29 -29.34
N ALA A 240 -25.44 44.58 -28.20
CA ALA A 240 -26.71 44.39 -27.49
C ALA A 240 -27.29 45.72 -26.97
N GLU A 241 -26.46 46.62 -26.42
CA GLU A 241 -26.91 47.96 -26.03
C GLU A 241 -27.41 48.77 -27.23
N VAL A 242 -26.72 48.73 -28.37
CA VAL A 242 -27.16 49.41 -29.59
C VAL A 242 -28.48 48.83 -30.11
N ALA A 243 -28.65 47.50 -30.10
CA ALA A 243 -29.89 46.85 -30.50
C ALA A 243 -31.08 47.29 -29.63
N ALA A 244 -30.90 47.30 -28.30
CA ALA A 244 -31.91 47.83 -27.37
C ALA A 244 -32.21 49.31 -27.62
N GLY A 245 -31.19 50.10 -27.97
CA GLY A 245 -31.34 51.49 -28.42
C GLY A 245 -32.25 51.63 -29.65
N ILE A 246 -32.04 50.79 -30.66
CA ILE A 246 -32.85 50.76 -31.89
C ILE A 246 -34.30 50.39 -31.58
N GLU A 247 -34.53 49.40 -30.72
CA GLU A 247 -35.88 49.00 -30.29
C GLU A 247 -36.63 50.14 -29.59
N MET A 248 -35.97 50.87 -28.69
CA MET A 248 -36.56 52.05 -28.04
C MET A 248 -36.93 53.14 -29.06
N ILE A 249 -36.06 53.40 -30.05
CA ILE A 249 -36.34 54.36 -31.12
C ILE A 249 -37.54 53.92 -31.97
N HIS A 250 -37.64 52.64 -32.31
CA HIS A 250 -38.81 52.11 -33.01
C HIS A 250 -40.09 52.28 -32.19
N GLY A 251 -40.08 51.97 -30.88
CA GLY A 251 -41.21 52.18 -29.99
C GLY A 251 -41.62 53.66 -29.85
N LEU A 252 -40.66 54.58 -29.83
CA LEU A 252 -40.91 56.03 -29.88
C LEU A 252 -41.58 56.42 -31.21
N ARG A 253 -41.03 55.98 -32.34
CA ARG A 253 -41.57 56.27 -33.68
C ARG A 253 -43.01 55.78 -33.84
N GLU A 254 -43.34 54.60 -33.33
CA GLU A 254 -44.70 54.07 -33.36
C GLU A 254 -45.70 54.90 -32.56
N ARG A 255 -45.33 55.39 -31.37
CA ARG A 255 -46.22 56.23 -30.54
C ARG A 255 -46.46 57.60 -31.15
N ILE A 256 -45.42 58.22 -31.72
CA ILE A 256 -45.54 59.48 -32.45
C ILE A 256 -46.47 59.30 -33.66
N GLY A 257 -46.33 58.20 -34.41
CA GLY A 257 -47.17 57.92 -35.59
C GLY A 257 -48.64 57.61 -35.29
N LYS A 258 -48.97 57.16 -34.07
CA LYS A 258 -50.35 56.85 -33.63
C LYS A 258 -51.10 58.07 -33.03
N GLY A 259 -50.52 59.28 -33.10
CA GLY A 259 -51.18 60.51 -32.63
C GLY A 259 -51.37 60.58 -31.10
N GLY A 260 -50.49 59.92 -30.34
CA GLY A 260 -50.64 59.71 -28.90
C GLY A 260 -50.45 60.96 -28.04
N GLU A 261 -51.47 61.21 -27.23
CA GLU A 261 -51.56 62.08 -26.05
C GLU A 261 -50.48 61.68 -25.00
N GLY A 262 -49.23 62.08 -25.23
CA GLY A 262 -48.09 61.60 -24.43
C GLY A 262 -46.75 62.25 -24.78
N VAL A 263 -46.76 63.52 -25.21
CA VAL A 263 -45.54 64.29 -25.49
C VAL A 263 -44.64 64.43 -24.24
N ALA A 264 -45.24 64.34 -23.04
CA ALA A 264 -44.57 64.53 -21.75
C ALA A 264 -43.54 63.44 -21.35
N GLY A 265 -43.30 62.42 -22.17
CA GLY A 265 -42.31 61.36 -21.90
C GLY A 265 -41.26 61.15 -23.00
N ILE A 266 -41.37 61.87 -24.12
CA ILE A 266 -40.48 61.68 -25.29
C ILE A 266 -39.06 62.16 -24.98
N ASP A 267 -38.94 63.32 -24.33
CA ASP A 267 -37.63 63.88 -23.95
C ASP A 267 -36.89 63.00 -22.94
N GLU A 268 -37.61 62.37 -22.01
CA GLU A 268 -37.04 61.46 -21.01
C GLU A 268 -36.48 60.18 -21.65
N GLU A 269 -37.20 59.62 -22.61
CA GLU A 269 -36.77 58.44 -23.36
C GLU A 269 -35.67 58.76 -24.37
N LEU A 270 -35.72 59.92 -25.03
CA LEU A 270 -34.64 60.39 -25.90
C LEU A 270 -33.35 60.61 -25.08
N ALA A 271 -33.46 61.19 -23.89
CA ALA A 271 -32.35 61.31 -22.95
C ALA A 271 -31.86 59.93 -22.46
N ALA A 272 -32.74 58.93 -22.35
CA ALA A 272 -32.33 57.56 -22.01
C ALA A 272 -31.53 56.89 -23.14
N VAL A 273 -31.95 57.07 -24.39
CA VAL A 273 -31.21 56.63 -25.58
C VAL A 273 -29.86 57.34 -25.67
N GLU A 274 -29.81 58.66 -25.43
CA GLU A 274 -28.58 59.45 -25.43
C GLU A 274 -27.60 58.96 -24.36
N ARG A 275 -28.07 58.77 -23.11
CA ARG A 275 -27.25 58.20 -22.02
C ARG A 275 -26.72 56.81 -22.37
N MET A 276 -27.50 55.99 -23.08
CA MET A 276 -27.08 54.67 -23.52
C MET A 276 -25.99 54.75 -24.59
N LEU A 277 -26.16 55.58 -25.62
CA LEU A 277 -25.17 55.78 -26.68
C LEU A 277 -23.86 56.35 -26.13
N VAL A 278 -23.91 57.31 -25.21
CA VAL A 278 -22.72 57.86 -24.52
C VAL A 278 -22.00 56.76 -23.73
N ARG A 279 -22.75 55.89 -23.04
CA ARG A 279 -22.17 54.76 -22.29
C ARG A 279 -21.49 53.76 -23.23
N SER A 280 -22.14 53.37 -24.33
CA SER A 280 -21.59 52.43 -25.30
C SER A 280 -20.36 53.02 -26.01
N HIS A 281 -20.40 54.31 -26.37
CA HIS A 281 -19.25 55.04 -26.92
C HIS A 281 -18.07 55.04 -25.94
N GLY A 282 -18.31 55.33 -24.65
CA GLY A 282 -17.27 55.30 -23.61
C GLY A 282 -16.66 53.91 -23.39
N LYS A 283 -17.43 52.82 -23.58
CA LYS A 283 -16.94 51.43 -23.51
C LYS A 283 -16.05 51.07 -24.69
N LEU A 284 -16.37 51.57 -25.89
CA LEU A 284 -15.60 51.33 -27.11
C LEU A 284 -14.30 52.16 -27.15
N ALA A 285 -14.37 53.43 -26.76
CA ALA A 285 -13.22 54.34 -26.75
C ALA A 285 -12.10 53.91 -25.79
N LYS A 286 -12.44 53.26 -24.67
CA LYS A 286 -11.46 52.71 -23.71
C LYS A 286 -10.79 51.41 -24.18
N GLY A 287 -11.24 50.82 -25.29
CA GLY A 287 -10.78 49.54 -25.81
C GLY A 287 -9.84 49.62 -27.02
N SER A 288 -9.52 50.81 -27.55
CA SER A 288 -8.63 50.92 -28.70
C SER A 288 -7.19 50.52 -28.30
N PRO A 289 -6.53 49.63 -29.04
CA PRO A 289 -5.16 49.24 -28.74
C PRO A 289 -4.24 50.46 -28.82
N LYS A 290 -3.40 50.66 -27.81
CA LYS A 290 -2.24 51.56 -27.92
C LYS A 290 -1.40 51.04 -29.08
N SER A 291 -1.08 51.91 -30.04
CA SER A 291 -0.21 51.61 -31.16
C SER A 291 1.09 50.97 -30.67
N GLY A 292 1.26 49.68 -30.93
CA GLY A 292 2.43 48.95 -30.49
C GLY A 292 2.43 47.57 -31.11
N GLU A 293 3.12 47.47 -32.24
CA GLU A 293 3.61 46.22 -32.83
C GLU A 293 2.58 45.36 -33.59
N SER A 294 2.22 45.85 -34.79
CA SER A 294 1.74 45.00 -35.87
C SER A 294 2.80 43.94 -36.19
N VAL A 295 2.54 42.69 -35.81
CA VAL A 295 3.30 41.53 -36.27
C VAL A 295 3.08 41.42 -37.79
N LYS A 296 4.13 41.66 -38.57
CA LYS A 296 4.13 41.39 -40.01
C LYS A 296 3.87 39.89 -40.21
N PRO A 297 3.03 39.49 -41.17
CA PRO A 297 2.91 38.08 -41.53
C PRO A 297 4.27 37.61 -42.05
N VAL A 298 4.84 36.61 -41.39
CA VAL A 298 6.06 35.95 -41.85
C VAL A 298 5.72 35.25 -43.16
N ALA A 299 6.25 35.78 -44.25
CA ALA A 299 6.24 35.16 -45.55
C ALA A 299 7.06 33.86 -45.51
N ASP A 300 6.46 32.82 -46.09
CA ASP A 300 7.03 31.61 -46.69
C ASP A 300 8.46 31.21 -46.30
N LEU A 301 8.54 30.11 -45.54
CA LEU A 301 9.74 29.29 -45.45
C LEU A 301 10.01 28.64 -46.82
N PRO A 302 11.20 28.80 -47.43
CA PRO A 302 11.52 28.05 -48.63
C PRO A 302 11.67 26.57 -48.28
N ALA A 303 10.94 25.73 -49.02
CA ALA A 303 11.12 24.29 -49.01
C ALA A 303 12.49 23.94 -49.62
N ASP A 304 13.42 23.49 -48.78
CA ASP A 304 14.67 22.88 -49.24
C ASP A 304 14.35 21.59 -50.01
N LYS A 305 14.72 21.58 -51.29
CA LYS A 305 14.72 20.38 -52.13
C LYS A 305 15.85 19.44 -51.71
N PRO A 306 15.64 18.10 -51.76
CA PRO A 306 16.71 17.14 -51.62
C PRO A 306 17.45 17.02 -52.96
N SER A 307 18.69 17.50 -53.04
CA SER A 307 19.57 17.23 -54.17
C SER A 307 20.39 15.98 -53.88
N GLY A 308 19.86 14.82 -54.31
CA GLY A 308 20.69 13.66 -54.62
C GLY A 308 21.24 13.82 -56.03
N LEU A 309 22.57 13.73 -56.18
CA LEU A 309 23.21 13.37 -57.44
C LEU A 309 24.35 12.42 -57.12
N ALA A 310 24.03 11.14 -57.28
CA ALA A 310 25.00 10.11 -57.60
C ALA A 310 25.38 10.24 -59.08
N ALA A 311 26.66 10.38 -59.35
CA ALA A 311 27.36 10.03 -60.59
C ALA A 311 28.83 9.87 -60.13
N GLY A 312 29.50 8.75 -60.28
CA GLY A 312 29.53 7.89 -61.46
C GLY A 312 30.84 8.14 -62.17
N GLU A 313 31.95 7.70 -61.57
CA GLU A 313 33.20 7.14 -62.15
C GLU A 313 34.21 6.89 -61.03
#